data_AF-A0A7X7JW84-F1
#
_entry.id   AF-A0A7X7JW84-F1
#
_cell.length_a   1.000
_cell.length_b   1.000
_cell.length_c   1.000
_cell.angle_alpha   90.00
_cell.angle_beta   90.00
_cell.angle_gamma   90.00
#
_symmetry.space_group_name_H-M   'P 1'
#
loop_
_entity.id
_entity.type
_entity.pdbx_description
1 polymer ?
#
loop_
_entity_poly.entity_id
_entity_poly.type
_entity_poly.pdbx_seq_one_letter_code
_entity_poly.pdbx_strand_id
1 'polypeptide(L)'
;MMPETVGNSLDVAKSDIKRAGYSRSVEVVGGGTFGIITESNWTVCDQLPLAGEEITEQPRLSVERSCEEPSVAPSPDETATTTPGEPSPPTDPATQPTASEEPAPDPGAPEPAEPSPDESPATSAAPEAGPSDASSLALEAVEEHLAERASSGVMIAQTVSEATQDGRTIRVVFDPSIIDWDNDFFLMITPFENHAEFVGLPLCWGTDEAAELRAQVDLIETQFIDGTPLGTITAQNLHALCTG
;
A
#
# COMPACT_ATOMS: atom_id res chain seq x y z
N MET A 1 -7.80 -31.98 -12.95
CA MET A 1 -9.14 -31.42 -13.23
C MET A 1 -9.27 -30.10 -12.52
N MET A 2 -9.91 -29.13 -13.16
CA MET A 2 -10.14 -27.80 -12.61
C MET A 2 -11.23 -27.86 -11.54
N PRO A 3 -11.00 -27.34 -10.32
CA PRO A 3 -12.03 -27.28 -9.30
C PRO A 3 -13.08 -26.21 -9.63
N GLU A 4 -14.23 -26.28 -8.97
CA GLU A 4 -15.25 -25.22 -8.99
C GLU A 4 -14.80 -24.08 -8.08
N THR A 5 -14.55 -22.92 -8.68
CA THR A 5 -14.00 -21.74 -8.01
C THR A 5 -14.87 -20.50 -8.16
N VAL A 6 -15.82 -20.49 -9.10
CA VAL A 6 -16.79 -19.40 -9.25
C VAL A 6 -17.60 -19.22 -7.97
N GLY A 7 -17.76 -17.97 -7.54
CA GLY A 7 -18.42 -17.59 -6.30
C GLY A 7 -17.52 -17.63 -5.05
N ASN A 8 -16.34 -18.25 -5.13
CA ASN A 8 -15.37 -18.20 -4.04
C ASN A 8 -14.53 -16.91 -4.07
N SER A 9 -13.94 -16.58 -2.93
CA SER A 9 -12.91 -15.55 -2.88
C SER A 9 -11.64 -16.01 -3.59
N LEU A 10 -10.88 -15.08 -4.17
CA LEU A 10 -9.73 -15.40 -5.02
C LEU A 10 -8.63 -16.17 -4.27
N ASP A 11 -8.43 -15.92 -2.98
CA ASP A 11 -7.49 -16.66 -2.14
C ASP A 11 -7.89 -18.13 -1.98
N VAL A 12 -9.18 -18.39 -1.73
CA VAL A 12 -9.74 -19.75 -1.64
C VAL A 12 -9.64 -20.45 -2.99
N ALA A 13 -10.02 -19.78 -4.08
CA ALA A 13 -9.93 -20.31 -5.43
C ALA A 13 -8.49 -20.73 -5.80
N LYS A 14 -7.49 -19.89 -5.52
CA LYS A 14 -6.08 -20.21 -5.79
C LYS A 14 -5.58 -21.38 -4.93
N SER A 15 -6.02 -21.45 -3.66
CA SER A 15 -5.73 -22.58 -2.79
C SER A 15 -6.31 -23.90 -3.31
N ASP A 16 -7.54 -23.86 -3.81
CA ASP A 16 -8.25 -25.02 -4.35
C ASP A 16 -7.61 -25.54 -5.64
N ILE A 17 -7.23 -24.63 -6.55
CA ILE A 17 -6.50 -24.97 -7.78
C ILE A 17 -5.14 -25.60 -7.45
N LYS A 18 -4.43 -25.07 -6.44
CA LYS A 18 -3.17 -25.65 -5.96
C LYS A 18 -3.37 -27.05 -5.39
N ARG A 19 -4.44 -27.25 -4.62
CA ARG A 19 -4.82 -28.55 -4.06
C ARG A 19 -5.25 -29.54 -5.14
N ALA A 20 -5.82 -29.08 -6.25
CA ALA A 20 -6.15 -29.88 -7.42
C ALA A 20 -4.92 -30.31 -8.25
N GLY A 21 -3.72 -29.87 -7.87
CA GLY A 21 -2.45 -30.31 -8.44
C GLY A 21 -1.79 -29.29 -9.37
N TYR A 22 -2.38 -28.12 -9.58
CA TYR A 22 -1.76 -27.06 -10.38
C TYR A 22 -0.99 -26.09 -9.48
N SER A 23 0.34 -26.24 -9.44
CA SER A 23 1.23 -25.48 -8.55
C SER A 23 1.83 -24.21 -9.16
N ARG A 24 1.53 -23.93 -10.43
CA ARG A 24 2.04 -22.74 -11.14
C ARG A 24 1.14 -21.53 -10.89
N SER A 25 1.56 -20.37 -11.38
CA SER A 25 0.74 -19.16 -11.32
C SER A 25 -0.53 -19.30 -12.17
N VAL A 26 -1.61 -18.72 -11.64
CA VAL A 26 -2.93 -18.60 -12.29
C VAL A 26 -3.00 -17.17 -12.85
N GLU A 27 -3.50 -17.01 -14.07
CA GLU A 27 -3.77 -15.70 -14.65
C GLU A 27 -5.02 -15.12 -13.98
N VAL A 28 -4.93 -13.90 -13.45
CA VAL A 28 -6.06 -13.21 -12.82
C VAL A 28 -6.39 -11.98 -13.62
N VAL A 29 -7.65 -11.86 -14.02
CA VAL A 29 -8.19 -10.76 -14.81
C VAL A 29 -9.26 -10.07 -14.00
N GLY A 30 -9.04 -8.79 -13.70
CA GLY A 30 -9.84 -8.04 -12.74
C GLY A 30 -8.95 -7.22 -11.83
N GLY A 31 -9.52 -6.61 -10.80
CA GLY A 31 -8.76 -5.74 -9.89
C GLY A 31 -8.98 -4.24 -10.07
N GLY A 32 -9.72 -3.82 -11.11
CA GLY A 32 -9.83 -2.41 -11.47
C GLY A 32 -8.46 -1.79 -11.80
N THR A 33 -8.36 -0.45 -11.76
CA THR A 33 -7.15 0.30 -12.13
C THR A 33 -5.92 -0.03 -11.28
N PHE A 34 -6.13 -0.54 -10.07
CA PHE A 34 -5.06 -0.82 -9.09
C PHE A 34 -4.70 -2.32 -8.98
N GLY A 35 -5.39 -3.18 -9.72
CA GLY A 35 -5.21 -4.63 -9.60
C GLY A 35 -5.72 -5.21 -8.28
N ILE A 36 -5.34 -6.46 -8.00
CA ILE A 36 -5.78 -7.18 -6.80
C ILE A 36 -4.87 -6.84 -5.61
N ILE A 37 -5.34 -5.99 -4.71
CA ILE A 37 -4.60 -5.62 -3.48
C ILE A 37 -4.77 -6.69 -2.39
N THR A 38 -6.01 -7.11 -2.13
CA THR A 38 -6.33 -8.13 -1.11
C THR A 38 -7.19 -9.21 -1.74
N GLU A 39 -6.62 -10.40 -1.97
CA GLU A 39 -7.27 -11.49 -2.71
C GLU A 39 -8.63 -11.89 -2.11
N SER A 40 -8.76 -11.90 -0.78
CA SER A 40 -10.01 -12.25 -0.10
C SER A 40 -11.16 -11.24 -0.32
N ASN A 41 -10.86 -10.03 -0.81
CA ASN A 41 -11.84 -8.99 -1.14
C ASN A 41 -12.37 -9.09 -2.58
N TRP A 42 -11.95 -10.09 -3.35
CA TRP A 42 -12.34 -10.31 -4.74
C TRP A 42 -13.01 -11.67 -4.89
N THR A 43 -14.13 -11.70 -5.60
CA THR A 43 -14.90 -12.90 -5.90
C THR A 43 -14.63 -13.34 -7.34
N VAL A 44 -14.41 -14.64 -7.56
CA VAL A 44 -14.28 -15.22 -8.89
C VAL A 44 -15.65 -15.26 -9.56
N CYS A 45 -15.77 -14.54 -10.67
CA CYS A 45 -17.00 -14.47 -11.46
C CYS A 45 -16.97 -15.38 -12.67
N ASP A 46 -15.78 -15.64 -13.21
CA ASP A 46 -15.59 -16.56 -14.33
C ASP A 46 -14.28 -17.33 -14.15
N GLN A 47 -14.23 -18.56 -14.66
CA GLN A 47 -13.04 -19.39 -14.65
C GLN A 47 -12.86 -20.11 -15.99
N LEU A 48 -11.60 -20.21 -16.40
CA LEU A 48 -11.17 -21.04 -17.51
C LEU A 48 -9.94 -21.85 -17.07
N PRO A 49 -9.90 -23.19 -17.29
CA PRO A 49 -10.97 -24.05 -17.79
C PRO A 49 -12.23 -24.06 -16.89
N LEU A 50 -13.35 -24.55 -17.42
CA LEU A 50 -14.56 -24.71 -16.63
C LEU A 50 -14.37 -25.78 -15.56
N ALA A 51 -15.21 -25.74 -14.52
CA ALA A 51 -15.17 -26.73 -13.45
C ALA A 51 -15.31 -28.16 -14.01
N GLY A 52 -14.40 -29.05 -13.60
CA GLY A 52 -14.34 -30.44 -14.07
C GLY A 52 -13.53 -30.67 -15.35
N GLU A 53 -13.12 -29.62 -16.06
CA GLU A 53 -12.27 -29.77 -17.26
C GLU A 53 -10.80 -30.06 -16.90
N GLU A 54 -10.05 -30.61 -17.86
CA GLU A 54 -8.61 -30.84 -17.67
C GLU A 54 -7.83 -29.52 -17.74
N ILE A 55 -6.93 -29.31 -16.78
CA ILE A 55 -6.01 -28.16 -16.79
C ILE A 55 -4.87 -28.48 -17.75
N THR A 56 -5.08 -28.21 -19.03
CA THR A 56 -4.07 -28.38 -20.09
C THR A 56 -3.23 -27.11 -20.30
N GLU A 57 -3.79 -25.95 -19.93
CA GLU A 57 -3.19 -24.63 -20.06
C GLU A 57 -3.17 -23.90 -18.71
N GLN A 58 -2.60 -22.69 -18.68
CA GLN A 58 -2.62 -21.85 -17.47
C GLN A 58 -4.07 -21.45 -17.14
N PRO A 59 -4.59 -21.77 -15.94
CA PRO A 59 -5.92 -21.34 -15.54
C PRO A 59 -6.01 -19.81 -15.49
N ARG A 60 -7.16 -19.30 -15.90
CA ARG A 60 -7.50 -17.89 -15.93
C ARG A 60 -8.78 -17.65 -15.13
N LEU A 61 -8.72 -16.73 -14.18
CA LEU A 61 -9.85 -16.37 -13.33
C LEU A 61 -10.23 -14.91 -13.58
N SER A 62 -11.50 -14.67 -13.88
CA SER A 62 -12.07 -13.32 -13.90
C SER A 62 -12.65 -12.99 -12.53
N VAL A 63 -12.32 -11.83 -11.97
CA VAL A 63 -12.73 -11.45 -10.60
C VAL A 63 -13.32 -10.04 -10.52
N GLU A 64 -14.34 -9.89 -9.66
CA GLU A 64 -14.97 -8.61 -9.33
C GLU A 64 -15.22 -8.49 -7.81
N ARG A 65 -15.59 -7.29 -7.32
CA ARG A 65 -15.91 -7.07 -5.90
C ARG A 65 -17.19 -7.79 -5.46
N SER A 66 -18.11 -7.95 -6.39
CA SER A 66 -19.33 -8.74 -6.28
C SER A 66 -19.68 -9.14 -7.69
N CYS A 67 -19.81 -10.43 -7.97
CA CYS A 67 -20.28 -10.87 -9.27
C CYS A 67 -21.73 -10.46 -9.39
N GLU A 68 -22.00 -9.42 -10.18
CA GLU A 68 -23.37 -9.05 -10.50
C GLU A 68 -23.94 -10.23 -11.29
N GLU A 69 -24.86 -10.99 -10.67
CA GLU A 69 -25.67 -11.93 -11.45
C GLU A 69 -26.27 -11.12 -12.60
N PRO A 70 -26.25 -11.63 -13.85
CA PRO A 70 -26.76 -10.87 -14.96
C PRO A 70 -28.18 -10.45 -14.62
N SER A 71 -28.35 -9.16 -14.34
CA SER A 71 -29.65 -8.55 -14.16
C SER A 71 -30.38 -8.82 -15.47
N VAL A 72 -31.30 -9.79 -15.43
CA VAL A 72 -32.16 -10.12 -16.56
C VAL A 72 -33.06 -8.91 -16.76
N ALA A 73 -32.55 -7.92 -17.48
CA ALA A 73 -33.38 -6.93 -18.12
C ALA A 73 -34.32 -7.68 -19.06
N PRO A 74 -35.63 -7.40 -19.03
CA PRO A 74 -36.58 -8.11 -19.88
C PRO A 74 -36.27 -7.82 -21.35
N SER A 75 -36.04 -8.86 -22.14
CA SER A 75 -36.19 -8.80 -23.60
C SER A 75 -37.54 -8.18 -23.97
N PRO A 76 -37.56 -7.40 -25.05
CA PRO A 76 -38.15 -7.99 -26.24
C PRO A 76 -37.23 -7.86 -27.47
N ASP A 77 -37.14 -8.99 -28.16
CA ASP A 77 -37.09 -9.21 -29.62
C ASP A 77 -36.51 -8.16 -30.60
N GLU A 78 -35.77 -8.75 -31.56
CA GLU A 78 -35.52 -8.28 -32.94
C GLU A 78 -34.54 -7.10 -33.12
N THR A 79 -33.54 -7.09 -34.02
CA THR A 79 -33.23 -7.91 -35.20
C THR A 79 -31.73 -7.79 -35.52
N ALA A 80 -31.21 -8.85 -36.15
CA ALA A 80 -29.96 -8.97 -36.92
C ALA A 80 -29.15 -7.70 -37.28
N THR A 81 -27.82 -7.79 -37.17
CA THR A 81 -26.90 -7.99 -38.33
C THR A 81 -25.45 -7.77 -37.87
N THR A 82 -24.63 -8.82 -37.81
CA THR A 82 -23.17 -8.66 -37.98
C THR A 82 -22.66 -9.60 -39.07
N THR A 83 -22.21 -8.92 -40.12
CA THR A 83 -21.51 -9.33 -41.33
C THR A 83 -20.37 -10.33 -41.10
N PRO A 84 -20.30 -11.41 -41.91
CA PRO A 84 -19.09 -12.22 -42.11
C PRO A 84 -18.09 -11.59 -43.11
N GLY A 85 -16.79 -11.70 -42.82
CA GLY A 85 -15.65 -11.32 -43.68
C GLY A 85 -14.93 -10.06 -43.16
N GLU A 86 -13.61 -9.98 -43.05
CA GLU A 86 -12.56 -10.43 -43.97
C GLU A 86 -11.16 -10.35 -43.29
N PRO A 87 -10.04 -10.76 -43.93
CA PRO A 87 -8.99 -11.58 -43.34
C PRO A 87 -7.76 -10.79 -42.91
N SER A 88 -6.87 -11.47 -42.20
CA SER A 88 -5.49 -11.07 -41.90
C SER A 88 -4.70 -10.65 -43.14
N PRO A 89 -3.69 -9.78 -42.96
CA PRO A 89 -2.44 -9.93 -43.69
C PRO A 89 -1.25 -10.29 -42.77
N PRO A 90 -0.15 -10.80 -43.36
CA PRO A 90 0.86 -11.62 -42.69
C PRO A 90 2.18 -10.87 -42.41
N THR A 91 3.15 -11.64 -41.89
CA THR A 91 4.63 -11.43 -41.93
C THR A 91 5.17 -10.38 -40.94
N ASP A 92 6.26 -10.59 -40.20
CA ASP A 92 7.46 -11.41 -40.40
C ASP A 92 8.10 -11.80 -39.04
N PRO A 93 8.98 -12.82 -38.99
CA PRO A 93 9.71 -13.25 -37.81
C PRO A 93 10.96 -12.39 -37.62
N ALA A 94 11.12 -11.79 -36.44
CA ALA A 94 12.37 -11.17 -36.01
C ALA A 94 12.88 -11.88 -34.74
N THR A 95 13.69 -12.92 -34.98
CA THR A 95 15.04 -13.08 -34.41
C THR A 95 15.22 -12.76 -32.92
N GLN A 96 15.30 -13.82 -32.09
CA GLN A 96 16.17 -13.82 -30.90
C GLN A 96 17.64 -13.73 -31.32
N PRO A 97 18.51 -13.06 -30.56
CA PRO A 97 19.36 -13.78 -29.58
C PRO A 97 19.42 -13.09 -28.20
N THR A 98 19.38 -13.84 -27.09
CA THR A 98 20.56 -14.24 -26.26
C THR A 98 21.09 -13.06 -25.41
N ALA A 99 20.74 -12.99 -24.13
CA ALA A 99 21.48 -13.45 -22.95
C ALA A 99 22.69 -12.59 -22.54
N SER A 100 22.79 -12.36 -21.22
CA SER A 100 23.95 -11.93 -20.43
C SER A 100 24.58 -10.57 -20.75
N GLU A 101 24.63 -9.66 -19.77
CA GLU A 101 25.74 -9.62 -18.79
C GLU A 101 25.57 -8.42 -17.83
N GLU A 102 25.53 -8.71 -16.54
CA GLU A 102 25.90 -7.87 -15.39
C GLU A 102 26.91 -8.75 -14.59
N PRO A 103 27.90 -8.27 -13.81
CA PRO A 103 28.35 -6.90 -13.48
C PRO A 103 29.90 -6.70 -13.63
N ALA A 104 30.38 -5.47 -13.42
CA ALA A 104 31.63 -5.26 -12.68
C ALA A 104 31.66 -3.90 -11.95
N PRO A 105 32.21 -3.84 -10.72
CA PRO A 105 32.22 -2.67 -9.85
C PRO A 105 33.34 -1.68 -10.21
N ASP A 106 33.11 -0.39 -9.96
CA ASP A 106 34.11 0.68 -9.99
C ASP A 106 34.79 0.78 -8.60
N PRO A 107 36.11 0.52 -8.47
CA PRO A 107 36.86 0.78 -7.26
C PRO A 107 37.67 2.07 -7.45
N GLY A 108 37.16 3.19 -6.92
CA GLY A 108 37.77 4.50 -7.14
C GLY A 108 37.62 5.49 -5.99
N ALA A 109 38.01 5.11 -4.77
CA ALA A 109 38.41 6.06 -3.71
C ALA A 109 39.89 5.77 -3.37
N PRO A 110 40.77 6.79 -3.26
CA PRO A 110 40.96 7.52 -1.99
C PRO A 110 41.15 9.06 -2.16
N GLU A 111 40.53 9.91 -1.33
CA GLU A 111 41.04 10.51 -0.06
C GLU A 111 41.53 11.98 -0.28
N PRO A 112 41.92 12.75 0.76
CA PRO A 112 41.09 13.76 1.42
C PRO A 112 41.63 15.20 1.24
N ALA A 113 40.78 16.21 1.43
CA ALA A 113 41.24 17.58 1.67
C ALA A 113 40.24 18.40 2.51
N GLU A 114 40.49 18.46 3.81
CA GLU A 114 40.26 19.63 4.66
C GLU A 114 41.65 20.17 5.09
N PRO A 115 41.86 21.40 5.62
CA PRO A 115 40.86 22.30 6.22
C PRO A 115 41.03 23.84 6.01
N SER A 116 40.03 24.58 6.51
CA SER A 116 40.08 25.92 7.18
C SER A 116 40.21 27.22 6.34
N PRO A 117 39.93 28.42 6.92
CA PRO A 117 38.73 28.91 7.64
C PRO A 117 38.37 30.35 7.14
N ASP A 118 37.68 31.16 7.97
CA ASP A 118 37.47 32.63 7.87
C ASP A 118 36.28 33.09 7.00
N GLU A 119 35.42 34.04 7.34
CA GLU A 119 34.90 34.61 8.60
C GLU A 119 33.60 35.35 8.18
N SER A 120 32.65 35.48 9.10
CA SER A 120 31.35 36.17 8.97
C SER A 120 31.51 37.71 8.85
N PRO A 121 30.47 38.58 8.89
CA PRO A 121 29.00 38.37 8.83
C PRO A 121 28.24 39.38 7.93
N ALA A 122 26.96 39.13 7.65
CA ALA A 122 25.98 40.20 7.40
C ALA A 122 24.56 39.77 7.82
N THR A 123 24.17 40.29 8.97
CA THR A 123 22.81 40.40 9.51
C THR A 123 21.77 40.85 8.46
N SER A 124 20.64 40.15 8.41
CA SER A 124 19.33 40.76 8.20
C SER A 124 18.28 39.95 8.97
N ALA A 125 17.64 40.62 9.92
CA ALA A 125 16.72 40.06 10.91
C ALA A 125 15.28 39.93 10.38
N ALA A 126 14.59 38.85 10.78
CA ALA A 126 13.20 38.79 11.31
C ALA A 126 12.54 37.40 11.05
N PRO A 127 11.61 36.90 11.91
CA PRO A 127 11.46 37.08 13.35
C PRO A 127 11.76 35.78 14.14
N GLU A 128 11.97 35.95 15.45
CA GLU A 128 12.17 34.88 16.41
C GLU A 128 10.93 33.98 16.53
N ALA A 129 11.07 32.70 16.17
CA ALA A 129 10.21 31.65 16.69
C ALA A 129 10.72 31.26 18.09
N GLY A 130 9.81 31.26 19.06
CA GLY A 130 10.08 30.88 20.44
C GLY A 130 10.51 29.41 20.60
N PRO A 131 10.78 28.96 21.84
CA PRO A 131 11.45 27.69 22.10
C PRO A 131 10.50 26.50 21.91
N SER A 132 10.65 25.68 20.86
CA SER A 132 9.87 24.44 20.74
C SER A 132 10.46 23.31 19.88
N ASP A 133 11.72 23.38 19.43
CA ASP A 133 12.37 22.30 18.64
C ASP A 133 13.34 21.44 19.48
N ALA A 134 12.88 20.98 20.64
CA ALA A 134 13.53 19.83 21.25
C ALA A 134 12.72 18.60 20.86
N SER A 135 13.00 18.04 19.67
CA SER A 135 12.45 16.75 19.26
C SER A 135 12.74 15.73 20.36
N SER A 136 11.69 15.14 20.91
CA SER A 136 11.87 14.07 21.88
C SER A 136 12.21 12.77 21.14
N LEU A 137 12.85 11.82 21.81
CA LEU A 137 13.14 10.51 21.22
C LEU A 137 11.86 9.82 20.71
N ALA A 138 10.72 10.10 21.34
CA ALA A 138 9.45 9.54 20.90
C ALA A 138 8.92 10.17 19.60
N LEU A 139 9.11 11.48 19.39
CA LEU A 139 8.76 12.09 18.11
C LEU A 139 9.68 11.57 17.01
N GLU A 140 10.99 11.51 17.26
CA GLU A 140 11.98 10.99 16.30
C GLU A 140 11.66 9.54 15.89
N ALA A 141 11.32 8.67 16.85
CA ALA A 141 10.95 7.28 16.55
C ALA A 141 9.66 7.17 15.72
N VAL A 142 8.68 8.06 15.95
CA VAL A 142 7.44 8.10 15.15
C VAL A 142 7.74 8.60 13.74
N GLU A 143 8.53 9.66 13.59
CA GLU A 143 8.92 10.21 12.29
C GLU A 143 9.75 9.20 11.47
N GLU A 144 10.72 8.54 12.10
CA GLU A 144 11.52 7.49 11.48
C GLU A 144 10.64 6.33 11.00
N HIS A 145 9.71 5.88 11.86
CA HIS A 145 8.76 4.85 11.49
C HIS A 145 7.93 5.26 10.27
N LEU A 146 7.32 6.45 10.28
CA LEU A 146 6.49 6.93 9.18
C LEU A 146 7.31 7.06 7.88
N ALA A 147 8.55 7.55 7.96
CA ALA A 147 9.45 7.64 6.82
C ALA A 147 9.84 6.26 6.26
N GLU A 148 10.13 5.28 7.13
CA GLU A 148 10.41 3.90 6.75
C GLU A 148 9.20 3.27 6.05
N ARG A 149 7.99 3.46 6.59
CA ARG A 149 6.76 2.97 5.98
C ARG A 149 6.49 3.63 4.63
N ALA A 150 6.67 4.94 4.53
CA ALA A 150 6.46 5.69 3.30
C ALA A 150 7.40 5.22 2.18
N SER A 151 8.70 5.08 2.49
CA SER A 151 9.72 4.57 1.57
C SER A 151 9.51 3.10 1.19
N SER A 152 8.85 2.32 2.05
CA SER A 152 8.45 0.93 1.79
C SER A 152 7.16 0.80 0.95
N GLY A 153 6.59 1.91 0.46
CA GLY A 153 5.37 1.90 -0.36
C GLY A 153 4.07 1.81 0.44
N VAL A 154 4.10 2.04 1.76
CA VAL A 154 2.88 2.13 2.56
C VAL A 154 2.22 3.47 2.29
N MET A 155 1.21 3.46 1.43
CA MET A 155 0.57 4.67 0.92
C MET A 155 0.02 5.60 2.02
N ILE A 156 -0.48 5.06 3.13
CA ILE A 156 -0.97 5.85 4.28
C ILE A 156 0.16 6.70 4.89
N ALA A 157 1.38 6.18 4.95
CA ALA A 157 2.52 6.95 5.45
C ALA A 157 2.99 8.02 4.45
N GLN A 158 2.79 7.80 3.15
CA GLN A 158 3.14 8.78 2.12
C GLN A 158 2.25 10.03 2.15
N THR A 159 1.09 9.96 2.80
CA THR A 159 0.22 11.13 2.99
C THR A 159 0.55 11.93 4.24
N VAL A 160 1.52 11.52 5.06
CA VAL A 160 1.91 12.32 6.24
C VAL A 160 2.56 13.62 5.76
N SER A 161 1.95 14.75 6.14
CA SER A 161 2.42 16.10 5.80
C SER A 161 3.20 16.75 6.94
N GLU A 162 2.85 16.42 8.18
CA GLU A 162 3.43 17.01 9.37
C GLU A 162 3.33 16.04 10.56
N ALA A 163 4.37 16.02 11.40
CA ALA A 163 4.37 15.42 12.71
C ALA A 163 4.96 16.42 13.70
N THR A 164 4.29 16.63 14.82
CA THR A 164 4.74 17.56 15.87
C THR A 164 4.47 16.98 17.24
N GLN A 165 5.19 17.49 18.24
CA GLN A 165 4.95 17.15 19.63
C GLN A 165 4.78 18.41 20.47
N ASP A 166 3.65 18.49 21.18
CA ASP A 166 3.40 19.49 22.21
C ASP A 166 3.34 18.81 23.58
N GLY A 167 4.37 19.07 24.40
CA GLY A 167 4.54 18.37 25.68
C GLY A 167 4.64 16.86 25.49
N ARG A 168 3.60 16.13 25.91
CA ARG A 168 3.51 14.67 25.80
C ARG A 168 2.46 14.20 24.79
N THR A 169 2.02 15.09 23.92
CA THR A 169 1.06 14.78 22.86
C THR A 169 1.75 14.85 21.51
N ILE A 170 1.74 13.74 20.77
CA ILE A 170 2.18 13.71 19.38
C ILE A 170 0.95 13.93 18.48
N ARG A 171 1.02 14.94 17.61
CA ARG A 171 0.03 15.18 16.56
C ARG A 171 0.63 14.84 15.21
N VAL A 172 -0.07 14.01 14.43
CA VAL A 172 0.29 13.71 13.04
C VAL A 172 -0.83 14.15 12.11
N VAL A 173 -0.45 14.85 11.03
CA VAL A 173 -1.34 15.39 10.03
C VAL A 173 -1.20 14.63 8.72
N PHE A 174 -2.30 14.07 8.25
CA PHE A 174 -2.41 13.42 6.96
C PHE A 174 -2.97 14.39 5.91
N ASP A 175 -2.30 14.49 4.77
CA ASP A 175 -2.74 15.17 3.56
C ASP A 175 -2.74 14.18 2.39
N PRO A 176 -3.89 13.51 2.13
CA PRO A 176 -4.03 12.58 1.01
C PRO A 176 -3.76 13.22 -0.36
N SER A 177 -3.88 14.55 -0.48
CA SER A 177 -3.68 15.24 -1.76
C SER A 177 -2.23 15.21 -2.25
N ILE A 178 -1.25 14.95 -1.35
CA ILE A 178 0.16 14.74 -1.70
C ILE A 178 0.34 13.65 -2.77
N ILE A 179 -0.55 12.65 -2.77
CA ILE A 179 -0.55 11.52 -3.71
C ILE A 179 -1.82 11.46 -4.57
N ASP A 180 -2.46 12.62 -4.78
CA ASP A 180 -3.69 12.76 -5.58
C ASP A 180 -4.91 11.98 -5.04
N TRP A 181 -4.99 11.76 -3.72
CA TRP A 181 -6.16 11.15 -3.08
C TRP A 181 -7.04 12.19 -2.41
N ASP A 182 -8.33 11.92 -2.37
CA ASP A 182 -9.27 12.63 -1.51
C ASP A 182 -9.44 11.91 -0.15
N ASN A 183 -10.01 12.62 0.83
CA ASN A 183 -10.20 12.10 2.18
C ASN A 183 -11.13 10.88 2.24
N ASP A 184 -12.15 10.81 1.37
CA ASP A 184 -13.07 9.67 1.34
C ASP A 184 -12.37 8.42 0.81
N PHE A 185 -11.56 8.57 -0.25
CA PHE A 185 -10.75 7.47 -0.78
C PHE A 185 -9.72 6.98 0.24
N PHE A 186 -9.04 7.91 0.94
CA PHE A 186 -8.11 7.56 2.02
C PHE A 186 -8.79 6.66 3.06
N LEU A 187 -9.93 7.10 3.61
CA LEU A 187 -10.66 6.35 4.63
C LEU A 187 -11.21 5.01 4.11
N MET A 188 -11.59 4.95 2.83
CA MET A 188 -12.10 3.72 2.20
C MET A 188 -11.05 2.62 2.15
N ILE A 189 -9.77 2.97 1.97
CA ILE A 189 -8.71 1.96 1.77
C ILE A 189 -7.85 1.75 3.01
N THR A 190 -7.85 2.68 3.96
CA THR A 190 -7.12 2.52 5.23
C THR A 190 -7.81 1.47 6.09
N PRO A 191 -7.11 0.43 6.56
CA PRO A 191 -7.73 -0.62 7.38
C PRO A 191 -7.93 -0.18 8.84
N PHE A 192 -7.55 1.05 9.19
CA PHE A 192 -7.56 1.56 10.55
C PHE A 192 -8.82 2.40 10.78
N GLU A 193 -9.65 1.99 11.75
CA GLU A 193 -10.71 2.87 12.27
C GLU A 193 -10.11 4.04 13.09
N ASN A 194 -8.92 3.83 13.66
CA ASN A 194 -8.16 4.81 14.43
C ASN A 194 -6.73 4.92 13.89
N HIS A 195 -6.43 6.01 13.18
CA HIS A 195 -5.12 6.18 12.53
C HIS A 195 -3.97 6.41 13.53
N ALA A 196 -4.29 6.77 14.78
CA ALA A 196 -3.29 6.88 15.83
C ALA A 196 -2.66 5.53 16.20
N GLU A 197 -3.33 4.40 15.89
CA GLU A 197 -2.77 3.05 16.07
C GLU A 197 -1.64 2.77 15.08
N PHE A 198 -1.80 3.20 13.83
CA PHE A 198 -0.75 3.10 12.81
C PHE A 198 0.46 3.95 13.18
N VAL A 199 0.22 5.21 13.55
CA VAL A 199 1.29 6.15 13.95
C VAL A 199 2.03 5.66 15.20
N GLY A 200 1.31 5.05 16.14
CA GLY A 200 1.86 4.66 17.44
C GLY A 200 2.66 3.37 17.46
N LEU A 201 2.76 2.61 16.37
CA LEU A 201 3.40 1.29 16.36
C LEU A 201 4.76 1.20 17.09
N PRO A 202 5.69 2.18 16.98
CA PRO A 202 6.95 2.16 17.73
C PRO A 202 6.80 2.08 19.26
N LEU A 203 5.72 2.63 19.81
CA LEU A 203 5.43 2.66 21.24
C LEU A 203 4.75 1.39 21.73
N CYS A 204 4.29 0.54 20.81
CA CYS A 204 3.31 -0.50 21.08
C CYS A 204 3.92 -1.69 21.82
N TRP A 205 5.17 -2.06 21.54
CA TRP A 205 5.76 -3.28 22.07
C TRP A 205 6.20 -3.17 23.54
N GLY A 206 6.36 -4.34 24.18
CA GLY A 206 6.81 -4.47 25.57
C GLY A 206 8.34 -4.44 25.76
N THR A 207 9.09 -3.87 24.81
CA THR A 207 10.54 -3.73 24.91
C THR A 207 10.92 -2.56 25.84
N ASP A 208 12.13 -2.59 26.40
CA ASP A 208 12.64 -1.48 27.23
C ASP A 208 12.67 -0.17 26.44
N GLU A 209 13.08 -0.23 25.17
CA GLU A 209 13.06 0.91 24.25
C GLU A 209 11.65 1.49 24.09
N ALA A 210 10.66 0.67 23.76
CA ALA A 210 9.27 1.14 23.65
C ALA A 210 8.73 1.66 25.00
N ALA A 211 9.21 1.14 26.14
CA ALA A 211 8.85 1.66 27.45
C ALA A 211 9.43 3.07 27.69
N GLU A 212 10.65 3.35 27.23
CA GLU A 212 11.26 4.68 27.28
C GLU A 212 10.52 5.68 26.38
N LEU A 213 10.10 5.27 25.18
CA LEU A 213 9.28 6.10 24.29
C LEU A 213 7.92 6.40 24.92
N ARG A 214 7.24 5.38 25.49
CA ARG A 214 5.97 5.56 26.21
C ARG A 214 6.11 6.42 27.45
N ALA A 215 7.29 6.51 28.06
CA ALA A 215 7.54 7.44 29.15
C ALA A 215 7.61 8.91 28.68
N GLN A 216 7.60 9.20 27.38
CA GLN A 216 7.64 10.57 26.83
C GLN A 216 6.32 10.99 26.19
N VAL A 217 5.36 10.08 26.02
CA VAL A 217 4.10 10.31 25.31
C VAL A 217 2.94 9.82 26.15
N ASP A 218 1.95 10.69 26.36
CA ASP A 218 0.69 10.35 26.99
C ASP A 218 -0.39 10.06 25.93
N LEU A 219 -0.39 10.81 24.82
CA LEU A 219 -1.42 10.79 23.79
C LEU A 219 -0.82 10.91 22.37
N ILE A 220 -1.38 10.15 21.44
CA ILE A 220 -1.18 10.34 20.00
C ILE A 220 -2.53 10.76 19.42
N GLU A 221 -2.54 11.80 18.63
CA GLU A 221 -3.71 12.26 17.88
C GLU A 221 -3.39 12.42 16.41
N THR A 222 -4.37 12.11 15.59
CA THR A 222 -4.25 12.15 14.13
C THR A 222 -5.39 12.95 13.54
N GLN A 223 -5.10 13.69 12.48
CA GLN A 223 -6.08 14.51 11.79
C GLN A 223 -5.73 14.64 10.31
N PHE A 224 -6.72 15.01 9.50
CA PHE A 224 -6.46 15.55 8.17
C PHE A 224 -5.93 16.99 8.24
N ILE A 225 -5.35 17.48 7.14
CA ILE A 225 -4.86 18.85 7.00
C ILE A 225 -5.96 19.92 7.21
N ASP A 226 -7.23 19.56 7.01
CA ASP A 226 -8.38 20.42 7.29
C ASP A 226 -8.81 20.44 8.78
N GLY A 227 -8.11 19.68 9.63
CA GLY A 227 -8.37 19.55 11.07
C GLY A 227 -9.39 18.48 11.43
N THR A 228 -9.95 17.74 10.47
CA THR A 228 -10.87 16.63 10.74
C THR A 228 -10.14 15.51 11.50
N PRO A 229 -10.63 15.05 12.66
CA PRO A 229 -9.93 14.05 13.46
C PRO A 229 -10.00 12.66 12.81
N LEU A 230 -8.87 11.95 12.83
CA LEU A 230 -8.68 10.59 12.31
C LEU A 230 -8.51 9.53 13.41
N GLY A 231 -8.52 9.98 14.65
CA GLY A 231 -8.46 9.13 15.83
C GLY A 231 -7.38 9.57 16.81
N THR A 232 -7.49 9.04 18.02
CA THR A 232 -6.58 9.30 19.13
C THR A 232 -6.34 8.01 19.91
N ILE A 233 -5.14 7.84 20.45
CA ILE A 233 -4.85 6.71 21.35
C ILE A 233 -3.85 7.13 22.43
N THR A 234 -4.04 6.64 23.66
CA THR A 234 -3.06 6.84 24.74
C THR A 234 -1.93 5.83 24.61
N ALA A 235 -0.73 6.20 25.06
CA ALA A 235 0.42 5.28 25.08
C ALA A 235 0.13 3.99 25.90
N GLN A 236 -0.70 4.09 26.94
CA GLN A 236 -1.12 2.93 27.74
C GLN A 236 -2.08 2.01 26.98
N ASN A 237 -3.09 2.56 26.30
CA ASN A 237 -4.04 1.76 25.53
C ASN A 237 -3.34 1.08 24.34
N LEU A 238 -2.44 1.81 23.69
CA LEU A 238 -1.63 1.31 22.59
C LEU A 238 -0.75 0.13 23.03
N HIS A 239 -0.08 0.23 24.18
CA HIS A 239 0.67 -0.89 24.74
C HIS A 239 -0.24 -2.09 25.02
N ALA A 240 -1.43 -1.87 25.61
CA ALA A 240 -2.38 -2.93 25.89
C ALA A 240 -2.85 -3.67 24.62
N LEU A 241 -3.05 -2.95 23.50
CA LEU A 241 -3.40 -3.55 22.21
C LEU A 241 -2.32 -4.53 21.70
N CYS A 242 -1.04 -4.24 21.94
CA CYS A 242 0.05 -5.07 21.46
C CYS A 242 0.45 -6.20 22.39
N THR A 243 0.19 -6.08 23.70
CA THR A 243 0.65 -7.08 24.68
C THR A 243 -0.42 -8.09 25.13
N GLY A 244 -1.71 -7.79 24.92
CA GLY A 244 -2.83 -8.68 25.29
C GLY A 244 -3.22 -8.63 26.76
#